data_AF-A0A2K3JGG4-F1
#
_entry.id   AF-A0A2K3JGG4-F1
#
_cell.length_a   1.000
_cell.length_b   1.000
_cell.length_c   1.000
_cell.angle_alpha   90.00
_cell.angle_beta   90.00
_cell.angle_gamma   90.00
#
_symmetry.space_group_name_H-M   'P 1'
#
loop_
_entity.id
_entity.type
_entity.pdbx_description
1 polymer ?
#
loop_
_entity_poly.entity_id
_entity_poly.type
_entity_poly.pdbx_seq_one_letter_code
_entity_poly.pdbx_strand_id
1 'polypeptide(L)'
;NILGTDPTVDDSKLDPDNDGIPTAWEWKWDYDPFTWDDHERLDPDLDGLSNIEEYQMEKWFANPFIQNIYYEVDVMERGGLFDPPHYFFEESKEGIIERFAEHNIKCFFDDGWPNSPINGGGQLLPHIEKISQDSGMILQFYNSYFPDERKGIFRYLVIGHGGGFQHTAKNNVYDCTQIAYISAKFKPIQNIYNFVLMGTVPTERGKRVQLGSLILHEMAHSCSIDADSCAFEGIDNISYGLYILPNKQYKQTWGQYVSVLNYLYCNSPKVFDLSNGQNGPPYDQNDWGYMFVGHFQYNSVLIEEPYYSPQGGRELIQTEWRVTNYEYDENLTKQFIQSMGEYSPIEPVKVNWSVYRLIDRENNPTLREIVVFAQPKIKTTRQWVLYQNGDIDSEGNLIFYSYDALLKEKTK
;
A
#
# COMPACT_ATOMS: atom_id res chain seq x y z
N ASN A 1 -36.15 11.33 12.42
CA ASN A 1 -35.48 12.01 11.31
C ASN A 1 -34.24 12.69 11.87
N ILE A 2 -33.09 12.01 11.77
CA ILE A 2 -31.84 12.43 12.44
C ILE A 2 -31.19 13.59 11.66
N LEU A 3 -31.14 13.46 10.34
CA LEU A 3 -30.57 14.46 9.42
C LEU A 3 -31.49 15.67 9.16
N GLY A 4 -32.76 15.61 9.55
CA GLY A 4 -33.70 16.71 9.32
C GLY A 4 -34.23 16.79 7.88
N THR A 5 -34.01 15.75 7.07
CA THR A 5 -34.41 15.68 5.66
C THR A 5 -35.86 15.23 5.47
N ASP A 6 -36.47 15.43 4.30
CA ASP A 6 -37.85 14.97 4.09
C ASP A 6 -37.89 13.44 3.93
N PRO A 7 -38.52 12.67 4.85
CA PRO A 7 -38.51 11.21 4.78
C PRO A 7 -39.31 10.63 3.60
N THR A 8 -39.99 11.48 2.81
CA THR A 8 -40.71 11.10 1.59
C THR A 8 -39.91 11.31 0.31
N VAL A 9 -38.72 11.91 0.42
CA VAL A 9 -37.81 12.21 -0.69
C VAL A 9 -36.55 11.35 -0.54
N ASP A 10 -36.10 10.74 -1.63
CA ASP A 10 -34.81 10.05 -1.66
C ASP A 10 -33.71 11.08 -1.94
N ASP A 11 -32.94 11.40 -0.91
CA ASP A 11 -31.79 12.31 -0.92
C ASP A 11 -30.45 11.57 -0.87
N SER A 12 -30.44 10.24 -0.95
CA SER A 12 -29.23 9.40 -0.79
C SER A 12 -28.10 9.73 -1.75
N LYS A 13 -28.43 10.30 -2.92
CA LYS A 13 -27.50 10.66 -3.99
C LYS A 13 -27.24 12.18 -4.07
N LEU A 14 -27.82 12.96 -3.17
CA LEU A 14 -27.53 14.38 -3.10
C LEU A 14 -26.19 14.60 -2.39
N ASP A 15 -25.58 15.73 -2.70
CA ASP A 15 -24.35 16.25 -2.12
C ASP A 15 -24.66 17.71 -1.74
N PRO A 16 -25.29 17.94 -0.58
CA PRO A 16 -25.90 19.23 -0.28
C PRO A 16 -24.88 20.28 0.18
N ASP A 17 -23.69 19.89 0.62
CA ASP A 17 -22.56 20.78 0.92
C ASP A 17 -21.56 20.91 -0.24
N ASN A 18 -21.70 20.11 -1.30
CA ASN A 18 -20.94 20.16 -2.55
C ASN A 18 -19.44 19.85 -2.37
N ASP A 19 -19.12 18.87 -1.54
CA ASP A 19 -17.75 18.40 -1.34
C ASP A 19 -17.35 17.21 -2.22
N GLY A 20 -18.31 16.69 -2.99
CA GLY A 20 -18.11 15.63 -3.98
C GLY A 20 -18.56 14.25 -3.52
N ILE A 21 -19.00 14.08 -2.28
CA ILE A 21 -19.48 12.81 -1.74
C ILE A 21 -21.00 12.85 -1.51
N PRO A 22 -21.75 11.77 -1.83
CA PRO A 22 -23.18 11.74 -1.55
C PRO A 22 -23.52 11.51 -0.08
N THR A 23 -24.66 12.07 0.34
CA THR A 23 -25.24 11.96 1.69
C THR A 23 -25.26 10.54 2.24
N ALA A 24 -25.59 9.52 1.42
CA ALA A 24 -25.64 8.15 1.91
C ALA A 24 -24.28 7.56 2.23
N TRP A 25 -23.22 7.96 1.51
CA TRP A 25 -21.87 7.48 1.78
C TRP A 25 -21.30 8.14 3.02
N GLU A 26 -21.43 9.46 3.15
CA GLU A 26 -21.00 10.19 4.35
C GLU A 26 -21.69 9.67 5.60
N TRP A 27 -23.01 9.50 5.52
CA TRP A 27 -23.80 8.96 6.61
C TRP A 27 -23.33 7.54 7.02
N LYS A 28 -22.99 6.69 6.05
CA LYS A 28 -22.50 5.33 6.30
C LYS A 28 -21.17 5.33 7.06
N TRP A 29 -20.33 6.33 6.84
CA TRP A 29 -18.97 6.43 7.40
C TRP A 29 -18.84 7.45 8.53
N ASP A 30 -19.96 7.86 9.14
CA ASP A 30 -20.01 8.77 10.28
C ASP A 30 -19.54 10.21 9.98
N TYR A 31 -19.52 10.63 8.71
CA TYR A 31 -19.38 12.04 8.29
C TYR A 31 -20.73 12.77 8.37
N ASP A 32 -20.69 14.11 8.43
CA ASP A 32 -21.90 14.96 8.46
C ASP A 32 -22.24 15.47 7.05
N PRO A 33 -23.33 14.98 6.42
CA PRO A 33 -23.65 15.29 5.03
C PRO A 33 -23.92 16.76 4.67
N PHE A 34 -23.89 17.67 5.64
CA PHE A 34 -24.18 19.09 5.44
C PHE A 34 -23.00 19.98 5.79
N THR A 35 -21.85 19.38 6.05
CA THR A 35 -20.64 20.07 6.47
C THR A 35 -19.48 19.65 5.58
N TRP A 36 -19.10 20.55 4.67
CA TRP A 36 -18.02 20.35 3.73
C TRP A 36 -16.75 19.80 4.39
N ASP A 37 -16.24 18.69 3.86
CA ASP A 37 -14.97 18.09 4.20
C ASP A 37 -14.04 18.01 2.98
N ASP A 38 -12.72 18.10 3.18
CA ASP A 38 -11.74 17.95 2.09
C ASP A 38 -11.60 16.47 1.67
N HIS A 39 -12.68 15.83 1.24
CA HIS A 39 -12.72 14.42 0.83
C HIS A 39 -11.78 14.10 -0.34
N GLU A 40 -11.37 15.12 -1.11
CA GLU A 40 -10.35 15.00 -2.15
C GLU A 40 -8.96 14.67 -1.58
N ARG A 41 -8.68 15.03 -0.32
CA ARG A 41 -7.36 14.82 0.32
C ARG A 41 -7.41 14.01 1.60
N LEU A 42 -8.58 13.87 2.22
CA LEU A 42 -8.74 13.09 3.43
C LEU A 42 -8.39 11.63 3.17
N ASP A 43 -7.41 11.12 3.90
CA ASP A 43 -6.98 9.73 3.91
C ASP A 43 -6.78 9.35 5.40
N PRO A 44 -7.88 9.02 6.12
CA PRO A 44 -7.84 8.79 7.57
C PRO A 44 -7.10 7.50 7.98
N ASP A 45 -6.98 6.53 7.09
CA ASP A 45 -6.28 5.26 7.35
C ASP A 45 -4.88 5.18 6.75
N LEU A 46 -4.42 6.24 6.06
CA LEU A 46 -3.06 6.44 5.58
C LEU A 46 -2.63 5.37 4.56
N ASP A 47 -3.60 4.83 3.80
CA ASP A 47 -3.34 3.80 2.80
C ASP A 47 -3.00 4.37 1.42
N GLY A 48 -3.08 5.69 1.25
CA GLY A 48 -2.83 6.41 0.01
C GLY A 48 -4.08 6.57 -0.86
N LEU A 49 -5.28 6.25 -0.38
CA LEU A 49 -6.54 6.51 -1.05
C LEU A 49 -7.29 7.60 -0.31
N SER A 50 -7.63 8.66 -1.03
CA SER A 50 -8.51 9.70 -0.52
C SER A 50 -9.94 9.17 -0.36
N ASN A 51 -10.76 9.83 0.47
CA ASN A 51 -12.18 9.52 0.62
C ASN A 51 -12.95 9.54 -0.72
N ILE A 52 -12.58 10.42 -1.66
CA ILE A 52 -13.16 10.42 -3.02
C ILE A 52 -12.82 9.12 -3.77
N GLU A 53 -11.59 8.64 -3.67
CA GLU A 53 -11.17 7.38 -4.31
C GLU A 53 -11.84 6.19 -3.63
N GLU A 54 -11.86 6.16 -2.30
CA GLU A 54 -12.58 5.19 -1.48
C GLU A 54 -14.08 5.13 -1.83
N TYR A 55 -14.73 6.28 -2.06
CA TYR A 55 -16.11 6.34 -2.55
C TYR A 55 -16.27 5.70 -3.93
N GLN A 56 -15.39 6.01 -4.88
CA GLN A 56 -15.39 5.38 -6.21
C GLN A 56 -15.17 3.86 -6.12
N MET A 57 -14.46 3.43 -5.09
CA MET A 57 -14.11 2.04 -4.81
C MET A 57 -15.11 1.31 -3.92
N GLU A 58 -16.22 1.93 -3.50
CA GLU A 58 -17.18 1.36 -2.55
C GLU A 58 -17.70 -0.03 -2.98
N LYS A 59 -17.98 -0.21 -4.28
CA LYS A 59 -18.46 -1.48 -4.83
C LYS A 59 -17.44 -2.62 -4.69
N TRP A 60 -16.18 -2.29 -4.44
CA TRP A 60 -15.07 -3.20 -4.18
C TRP A 60 -14.59 -3.13 -2.72
N PHE A 61 -15.52 -2.83 -1.81
CA PHE A 61 -15.35 -2.96 -0.35
C PHE A 61 -14.32 -2.03 0.30
N ALA A 62 -14.02 -0.92 -0.38
CA ALA A 62 -13.24 0.17 0.19
C ALA A 62 -13.84 0.63 1.53
N ASN A 63 -12.96 0.98 2.46
CA ASN A 63 -13.30 1.48 3.77
C ASN A 63 -12.31 2.60 4.17
N PRO A 64 -12.75 3.84 4.39
CA PRO A 64 -11.87 5.01 4.60
C PRO A 64 -11.15 5.01 5.96
N PHE A 65 -11.35 3.96 6.77
CA PHE A 65 -10.77 3.80 8.10
C PHE A 65 -10.04 2.46 8.26
N ILE A 66 -9.85 1.68 7.18
CA ILE A 66 -9.11 0.42 7.18
C ILE A 66 -8.30 0.33 5.90
N GLN A 67 -6.97 0.30 6.06
CA GLN A 67 -6.03 0.26 4.96
C GLN A 67 -6.38 -0.80 3.90
N ASN A 68 -6.43 -0.37 2.64
CA ASN A 68 -6.74 -1.16 1.48
C ASN A 68 -5.54 -1.20 0.51
N ILE A 69 -5.34 -2.35 -0.13
CA ILE A 69 -4.39 -2.55 -1.22
C ILE A 69 -5.17 -3.11 -2.40
N TYR A 70 -5.18 -2.38 -3.51
CA TYR A 70 -5.74 -2.85 -4.77
C TYR A 70 -4.64 -3.18 -5.76
N TYR A 71 -4.71 -4.36 -6.35
CA TYR A 71 -3.86 -4.78 -7.46
C TYR A 71 -4.70 -5.13 -8.66
N GLU A 72 -4.35 -4.59 -9.82
CA GLU A 72 -4.81 -5.08 -11.10
C GLU A 72 -3.78 -6.09 -11.62
N VAL A 73 -4.23 -7.28 -11.98
CA VAL A 73 -3.35 -8.39 -12.32
C VAL A 73 -3.56 -8.82 -13.77
N ASP A 74 -2.49 -8.71 -14.54
CA ASP A 74 -2.43 -9.22 -15.91
C ASP A 74 -1.37 -10.32 -16.04
N VAL A 75 -1.57 -11.21 -17.01
CA VAL A 75 -0.65 -12.31 -17.27
C VAL A 75 -0.15 -12.29 -18.71
N MET A 76 1.12 -12.60 -18.95
CA MET A 76 1.61 -12.69 -20.32
C MET A 76 1.08 -13.93 -21.05
N GLU A 77 0.95 -13.83 -22.36
CA GLU A 77 0.80 -14.95 -23.26
C GLU A 77 1.98 -15.92 -23.17
N ARG A 78 1.74 -17.14 -23.67
CA ARG A 78 2.76 -18.19 -23.75
C ARG A 78 3.83 -17.82 -24.78
N GLY A 79 5.09 -18.13 -24.47
CA GLY A 79 6.22 -18.02 -25.39
C GLY A 79 6.29 -19.12 -26.45
N GLY A 80 5.31 -20.01 -26.52
CA GLY A 80 5.21 -21.05 -27.53
C GLY A 80 4.41 -22.27 -27.08
N LEU A 81 4.34 -23.29 -27.92
CA LEU A 81 3.49 -24.48 -27.73
C LEU A 81 3.77 -25.25 -26.43
N PHE A 82 5.04 -25.29 -26.01
CA PHE A 82 5.50 -26.05 -24.84
C PHE A 82 5.69 -25.18 -23.59
N ASP A 83 5.35 -23.90 -23.68
CA ASP A 83 5.34 -23.02 -22.54
C ASP A 83 4.00 -23.16 -21.82
N PRO A 84 4.00 -23.50 -20.51
CA PRO A 84 2.77 -23.55 -19.76
C PRO A 84 2.12 -22.15 -19.70
N PRO A 85 0.79 -22.11 -19.61
CA PRO A 85 0.10 -20.85 -19.34
C PRO A 85 0.50 -20.29 -17.98
N HIS A 86 0.56 -18.97 -17.91
CA HIS A 86 0.72 -18.23 -16.67
C HIS A 86 -0.61 -18.11 -15.94
N TYR A 87 -0.53 -18.14 -14.62
CA TYR A 87 -1.68 -17.98 -13.73
C TYR A 87 -1.27 -17.23 -12.48
N PHE A 88 -2.20 -16.47 -11.92
CA PHE A 88 -2.15 -16.17 -10.50
C PHE A 88 -2.96 -17.24 -9.77
N PHE A 89 -2.30 -18.10 -9.00
CA PHE A 89 -3.02 -19.18 -8.31
C PHE A 89 -3.82 -18.62 -7.15
N GLU A 90 -5.07 -19.08 -6.99
CA GLU A 90 -5.92 -18.66 -5.86
C GLU A 90 -5.26 -18.94 -4.51
N GLU A 91 -4.55 -20.06 -4.32
CA GLU A 91 -3.88 -20.31 -3.04
C GLU A 91 -2.70 -19.37 -2.78
N SER A 92 -2.07 -18.84 -3.83
CA SER A 92 -1.04 -17.80 -3.69
C SER A 92 -1.69 -16.48 -3.28
N LYS A 93 -2.80 -16.13 -3.92
CA LYS A 93 -3.61 -14.93 -3.66
C LYS A 93 -4.12 -14.93 -2.22
N GLU A 94 -4.83 -15.97 -1.81
CA GLU A 94 -5.37 -16.15 -0.46
C GLU A 94 -4.28 -16.12 0.61
N GLY A 95 -3.12 -16.76 0.36
CA GLY A 95 -2.01 -16.72 1.30
C GLY A 95 -1.53 -15.29 1.56
N ILE A 96 -1.41 -14.47 0.52
CA ILE A 96 -1.00 -13.06 0.65
C ILE A 96 -2.08 -12.27 1.39
N ILE A 97 -3.34 -12.43 0.99
CA ILE A 97 -4.49 -11.77 1.64
C ILE A 97 -4.49 -12.09 3.14
N GLU A 98 -4.29 -13.34 3.52
CA GLU A 98 -4.25 -13.77 4.92
C GLU A 98 -3.13 -13.07 5.71
N ARG A 99 -1.93 -12.92 5.12
CA ARG A 99 -0.81 -12.21 5.76
C ARG A 99 -1.15 -10.74 6.03
N PHE A 100 -1.68 -10.02 5.05
CA PHE A 100 -2.07 -8.62 5.24
C PHE A 100 -3.27 -8.47 6.21
N ALA A 101 -4.23 -9.40 6.16
CA ALA A 101 -5.40 -9.39 7.03
C ALA A 101 -5.03 -9.58 8.51
N GLU A 102 -3.99 -10.36 8.84
CA GLU A 102 -3.43 -10.46 10.20
C GLU A 102 -2.94 -9.11 10.75
N HIS A 103 -2.68 -8.14 9.86
CA HIS A 103 -2.25 -6.77 10.16
C HIS A 103 -3.34 -5.72 9.90
N ASN A 104 -4.61 -6.14 9.81
CA ASN A 104 -5.76 -5.27 9.54
C ASN A 104 -5.63 -4.45 8.23
N ILE A 105 -4.98 -5.03 7.23
CA ILE A 105 -4.88 -4.48 5.88
C ILE A 105 -5.68 -5.39 4.95
N LYS A 106 -6.61 -4.83 4.19
CA LYS A 106 -7.35 -5.58 3.17
C LYS A 106 -6.60 -5.54 1.86
N CYS A 107 -6.41 -6.70 1.24
CA CYS A 107 -5.77 -6.80 -0.05
C CYS A 107 -6.75 -7.39 -1.07
N PHE A 108 -6.81 -6.77 -2.24
CA PHE A 108 -7.69 -7.14 -3.33
C PHE A 108 -6.90 -7.28 -4.62
N PHE A 109 -7.13 -8.40 -5.31
CA PHE A 109 -6.52 -8.67 -6.59
C PHE A 109 -7.62 -8.81 -7.64
N ASP A 110 -7.63 -7.89 -8.60
CA ASP A 110 -8.48 -7.93 -9.76
C ASP A 110 -7.73 -8.56 -10.93
N ASP A 111 -7.97 -9.85 -11.15
CA ASP A 111 -7.53 -10.62 -12.31
C ASP A 111 -8.67 -10.87 -13.32
N GLY A 112 -9.64 -9.95 -13.40
CA GLY A 112 -10.77 -9.98 -14.35
C GLY A 112 -12.15 -9.97 -13.68
N TRP A 113 -12.35 -9.11 -12.68
CA TRP A 113 -13.60 -8.97 -11.95
C TRP A 113 -14.77 -8.61 -12.87
N PRO A 114 -16.00 -9.07 -12.52
CA PRO A 114 -17.20 -8.67 -13.25
C PRO A 114 -17.41 -7.16 -13.20
N ASN A 115 -17.76 -6.57 -14.35
CA ASN A 115 -18.03 -5.13 -14.49
C ASN A 115 -16.81 -4.22 -14.19
N SER A 116 -15.59 -4.76 -14.31
CA SER A 116 -14.38 -3.95 -14.42
C SER A 116 -14.35 -3.19 -15.76
N PRO A 117 -13.62 -2.07 -15.84
CA PRO A 117 -13.40 -1.36 -17.11
C PRO A 117 -12.82 -2.28 -18.20
N ILE A 118 -12.85 -1.79 -19.44
CA ILE A 118 -12.07 -2.42 -20.50
C ILE A 118 -10.61 -2.41 -20.04
N ASN A 119 -9.99 -3.59 -20.05
CA ASN A 119 -8.66 -3.83 -19.52
C ASN A 119 -8.50 -3.80 -17.99
N GLY A 120 -9.58 -3.85 -17.22
CA GLY A 120 -9.51 -3.89 -15.75
C GLY A 120 -9.13 -5.25 -15.19
N GLY A 121 -7.93 -5.75 -15.53
CA GLY A 121 -7.38 -7.02 -15.05
C GLY A 121 -7.74 -8.25 -15.88
N GLY A 122 -6.94 -9.31 -15.72
CA GLY A 122 -7.15 -10.62 -16.34
C GLY A 122 -6.72 -10.70 -17.81
N GLN A 123 -6.01 -9.70 -18.31
CA GLN A 123 -5.63 -9.64 -19.71
C GLN A 123 -4.48 -10.56 -20.04
N LEU A 124 -4.46 -11.01 -21.30
CA LEU A 124 -3.32 -11.69 -21.89
C LEU A 124 -2.42 -10.66 -22.58
N LEU A 125 -1.29 -10.34 -21.95
CA LEU A 125 -0.30 -9.42 -22.49
C LEU A 125 0.59 -10.09 -23.52
N PRO A 126 1.13 -9.36 -24.51
CA PRO A 126 2.10 -9.91 -25.44
C PRO A 126 3.27 -10.58 -24.74
N HIS A 127 3.66 -11.76 -25.23
CA HIS A 127 4.79 -12.49 -24.67
C HIS A 127 6.12 -11.73 -24.85
N ILE A 128 6.85 -11.57 -23.74
CA ILE A 128 8.21 -11.01 -23.70
C ILE A 128 9.10 -11.95 -22.87
N GLU A 129 10.14 -12.53 -23.48
CA GLU A 129 11.00 -13.55 -22.84
C GLU A 129 11.63 -13.11 -21.51
N LYS A 130 12.04 -11.84 -21.42
CA LYS A 130 12.57 -11.26 -20.19
C LYS A 130 12.27 -9.77 -20.14
N ILE A 131 11.74 -9.30 -19.01
CA ILE A 131 11.63 -7.88 -18.69
C ILE A 131 12.73 -7.52 -17.68
N SER A 132 13.38 -6.38 -17.93
CA SER A 132 14.26 -5.71 -16.98
C SER A 132 13.72 -4.30 -16.69
N GLN A 133 14.11 -3.71 -15.55
CA GLN A 133 13.69 -2.37 -15.13
C GLN A 133 13.96 -1.31 -16.23
N ASP A 134 15.07 -1.43 -16.94
CA ASP A 134 15.52 -0.49 -17.98
C ASP A 134 14.91 -0.75 -19.38
N SER A 135 14.14 -1.83 -19.55
CA SER A 135 13.61 -2.21 -20.87
C SER A 135 12.52 -1.26 -21.41
N GLY A 136 11.89 -0.47 -20.54
CA GLY A 136 10.72 0.34 -20.85
C GLY A 136 9.45 -0.46 -21.15
N MET A 137 9.49 -1.80 -21.05
CA MET A 137 8.35 -2.66 -21.39
C MET A 137 7.21 -2.53 -20.39
N ILE A 138 7.51 -2.42 -19.09
CA ILE A 138 6.48 -2.19 -18.07
C ILE A 138 5.76 -0.86 -18.31
N LEU A 139 6.46 0.19 -18.69
CA LEU A 139 5.82 1.44 -19.08
C LEU A 139 4.90 1.29 -20.30
N GLN A 140 5.28 0.46 -21.29
CA GLN A 140 4.40 0.18 -22.43
C GLN A 140 3.12 -0.56 -22.00
N PHE A 141 3.25 -1.57 -21.14
CA PHE A 141 2.09 -2.27 -20.59
C PHE A 141 1.21 -1.36 -19.73
N TYR A 142 1.81 -0.59 -18.84
CA TYR A 142 1.12 0.40 -18.01
C TYR A 142 0.32 1.42 -18.82
N ASN A 143 0.84 1.87 -19.97
CA ASN A 143 0.12 2.83 -20.81
C ASN A 143 -0.97 2.20 -21.69
N SER A 144 -0.85 0.91 -22.01
CA SER A 144 -1.70 0.27 -23.03
C SER A 144 -2.75 -0.69 -22.46
N TYR A 145 -2.48 -1.27 -21.29
CA TYR A 145 -3.30 -2.30 -20.66
C TYR A 145 -3.82 -1.83 -19.31
N PHE A 146 -3.05 -1.09 -18.50
CA PHE A 146 -3.57 -0.58 -17.21
C PHE A 146 -4.53 0.62 -17.41
N PRO A 147 -5.82 0.53 -17.04
CA PRO A 147 -6.81 1.58 -17.26
C PRO A 147 -6.49 2.89 -16.53
N ASP A 148 -6.73 4.02 -17.19
CA ASP A 148 -6.47 5.34 -16.59
C ASP A 148 -7.29 5.60 -15.32
N GLU A 149 -8.52 5.09 -15.24
CA GLU A 149 -9.38 5.22 -14.05
C GLU A 149 -8.88 4.42 -12.83
N ARG A 150 -7.85 3.57 -13.00
CA ARG A 150 -7.24 2.79 -11.93
C ARG A 150 -5.89 3.31 -11.48
N LYS A 151 -5.26 4.17 -12.27
CA LYS A 151 -3.95 4.75 -11.95
C LYS A 151 -4.11 5.70 -10.77
N GLY A 152 -3.28 5.51 -9.76
CA GLY A 152 -3.43 6.21 -8.48
C GLY A 152 -4.41 5.55 -7.51
N ILE A 153 -5.00 4.40 -7.85
CA ILE A 153 -5.82 3.61 -6.91
C ILE A 153 -5.27 2.19 -6.82
N PHE A 154 -5.09 1.55 -7.97
CA PHE A 154 -4.53 0.21 -8.09
C PHE A 154 -3.02 0.27 -8.31
N ARG A 155 -2.34 -0.77 -7.85
CA ARG A 155 -1.00 -1.14 -8.29
C ARG A 155 -1.12 -2.13 -9.46
N TYR A 156 -0.22 -2.05 -10.43
CA TYR A 156 -0.26 -2.90 -11.62
C TYR A 156 0.69 -4.09 -11.47
N LEU A 157 0.15 -5.30 -11.41
CA LEU A 157 0.90 -6.56 -11.30
C LEU A 157 0.89 -7.32 -12.63
N VAL A 158 2.07 -7.53 -13.20
CA VAL A 158 2.26 -8.34 -14.40
C VAL A 158 2.98 -9.65 -14.07
N ILE A 159 2.31 -10.77 -14.30
CA ILE A 159 2.89 -12.10 -14.18
C ILE A 159 3.29 -12.59 -15.57
N GLY A 160 4.59 -12.77 -15.81
CA GLY A 160 5.10 -13.04 -17.15
C GLY A 160 6.32 -13.95 -17.18
N HIS A 161 7.14 -13.85 -18.22
CA HIS A 161 8.43 -14.55 -18.26
C HIS A 161 9.51 -13.79 -17.49
N GLY A 162 10.77 -14.22 -17.61
CA GLY A 162 11.90 -13.87 -16.75
C GLY A 162 11.97 -12.40 -16.34
N GLY A 163 12.45 -12.15 -15.12
CA GLY A 163 12.36 -10.84 -14.47
C GLY A 163 11.96 -11.02 -13.01
N GLY A 164 11.38 -10.01 -12.39
CA GLY A 164 11.13 -9.93 -10.95
C GLY A 164 11.60 -8.60 -10.41
N PHE A 165 10.67 -7.67 -10.18
CA PHE A 165 10.92 -6.40 -9.48
C PHE A 165 9.61 -5.67 -9.16
N GLN A 166 9.63 -4.92 -8.06
CA GLN A 166 8.83 -3.72 -7.83
C GLN A 166 9.59 -2.54 -8.42
N HIS A 167 8.97 -1.79 -9.33
CA HIS A 167 9.62 -0.62 -9.93
C HIS A 167 8.60 0.38 -10.43
N THR A 168 9.06 1.61 -10.64
CA THR A 168 8.21 2.70 -11.07
C THR A 168 7.95 2.62 -12.58
N ALA A 169 6.71 2.84 -13.02
CA ALA A 169 6.43 3.05 -14.45
C ALA A 169 6.48 4.54 -14.80
N LYS A 170 5.80 5.37 -14.02
CA LYS A 170 5.67 6.82 -14.24
C LYS A 170 5.88 7.56 -12.92
N ASN A 171 6.36 8.80 -13.01
CA ASN A 171 6.49 9.73 -11.88
C ASN A 171 7.37 9.26 -10.70
N ASN A 172 8.19 8.22 -10.85
CA ASN A 172 9.00 7.66 -9.77
C ASN A 172 8.19 7.14 -8.57
N VAL A 173 7.01 6.58 -8.85
CA VAL A 173 6.10 6.01 -7.85
C VAL A 173 6.10 4.48 -7.93
N TYR A 174 6.17 3.77 -6.80
CA TYR A 174 6.31 2.31 -6.74
C TYR A 174 4.97 1.59 -6.92
N ASP A 175 4.29 1.85 -8.04
CA ASP A 175 2.96 1.35 -8.37
C ASP A 175 2.94 0.14 -9.32
N CYS A 176 4.09 -0.36 -9.77
CA CYS A 176 4.16 -1.49 -10.70
C CYS A 176 5.01 -2.64 -10.17
N THR A 177 4.49 -3.85 -10.35
CA THR A 177 5.14 -5.11 -10.00
C THR A 177 5.23 -5.99 -11.24
N GLN A 178 6.41 -6.56 -11.49
CA GLN A 178 6.58 -7.61 -12.48
C GLN A 178 7.15 -8.84 -11.83
N ILE A 179 6.49 -9.99 -12.00
CA ILE A 179 6.96 -11.28 -11.48
C ILE A 179 7.16 -12.25 -12.63
N ALA A 180 8.30 -12.94 -12.62
CA ALA A 180 8.52 -14.09 -13.46
C ALA A 180 7.70 -15.28 -12.95
N TYR A 181 6.85 -15.80 -13.82
CA TYR A 181 6.11 -17.02 -13.58
C TYR A 181 7.05 -18.22 -13.53
N ILE A 182 6.77 -19.11 -12.59
CA ILE A 182 7.61 -20.28 -12.33
C ILE A 182 7.21 -21.41 -13.30
N SER A 183 7.58 -21.20 -14.56
CA SER A 183 7.46 -22.14 -15.67
C SER A 183 8.76 -22.96 -15.78
N ALA A 184 8.82 -24.10 -15.11
CA ALA A 184 9.88 -25.07 -15.40
C ALA A 184 9.48 -25.85 -16.66
N LYS A 185 9.98 -25.45 -17.85
CA LYS A 185 10.13 -26.40 -18.97
C LYS A 185 10.82 -27.63 -18.39
N PHE A 186 10.34 -28.84 -18.66
CA PHE A 186 10.79 -30.09 -18.01
C PHE A 186 12.31 -30.27 -18.11
N LYS A 187 13.04 -29.75 -17.12
CA LYS A 187 14.50 -29.70 -17.03
C LYS A 187 14.88 -30.22 -15.64
N PRO A 188 14.86 -31.55 -15.41
CA PRO A 188 15.06 -32.12 -14.08
C PRO A 188 16.38 -31.71 -13.42
N ILE A 189 17.44 -31.50 -14.22
CA ILE A 189 18.73 -31.00 -13.73
C ILE A 189 18.62 -29.55 -13.24
N GLN A 190 17.86 -28.70 -13.94
CA GLN A 190 17.63 -27.31 -13.53
C GLN A 190 16.82 -27.25 -12.23
N ASN A 191 15.85 -28.14 -12.05
CA ASN A 191 15.06 -28.18 -10.81
C ASN A 191 15.91 -28.53 -9.59
N ILE A 192 16.84 -29.50 -9.73
CA ILE A 192 17.79 -29.83 -8.65
C ILE A 192 18.71 -28.63 -8.38
N TYR A 193 19.23 -28.00 -9.44
CA TYR A 193 20.08 -26.82 -9.33
C TYR A 193 19.38 -25.67 -8.60
N ASN A 194 18.14 -25.35 -9.01
CA ASN A 194 17.32 -24.30 -8.39
C ASN A 194 17.00 -24.62 -6.92
N PHE A 195 16.73 -25.88 -6.58
CA PHE A 195 16.52 -26.27 -5.19
C PHE A 195 17.79 -26.09 -4.34
N VAL A 196 18.94 -26.57 -4.84
CA VAL A 196 20.23 -26.49 -4.13
C VAL A 196 20.66 -25.05 -3.90
N LEU A 197 20.46 -24.19 -4.89
CA LEU A 197 20.91 -22.80 -4.85
C LEU A 197 19.89 -21.90 -4.19
N MET A 198 18.63 -21.96 -4.59
CA MET A 198 17.63 -20.94 -4.26
C MET A 198 16.51 -21.45 -3.35
N GLY A 199 16.46 -22.76 -3.06
CA GLY A 199 15.41 -23.36 -2.22
C GLY A 199 14.09 -23.64 -2.94
N THR A 200 14.02 -23.41 -4.25
CA THR A 200 12.82 -23.67 -5.06
C THR A 200 12.43 -25.14 -5.02
N VAL A 201 11.23 -25.43 -4.50
CA VAL A 201 10.70 -26.81 -4.43
C VAL A 201 9.93 -27.14 -5.72
N PRO A 202 10.36 -28.12 -6.53
CA PRO A 202 9.79 -28.41 -7.84
C PRO A 202 8.52 -29.28 -7.75
N THR A 203 7.60 -28.94 -6.85
CA THR A 203 6.26 -29.53 -6.73
C THR A 203 5.21 -28.49 -7.08
N GLU A 204 4.01 -28.90 -7.46
CA GLU A 204 2.92 -27.95 -7.76
C GLU A 204 2.62 -27.04 -6.55
N ARG A 205 2.61 -27.60 -5.33
CA ARG A 205 2.50 -26.79 -4.11
C ARG A 205 3.68 -25.84 -3.93
N GLY A 206 4.91 -26.32 -4.16
CA GLY A 206 6.12 -25.50 -4.06
C GLY A 206 6.09 -24.29 -5.00
N LYS A 207 5.65 -24.48 -6.24
CA LYS A 207 5.49 -23.38 -7.23
C LYS A 207 4.48 -22.33 -6.78
N ARG A 208 3.34 -22.74 -6.22
CA ARG A 208 2.30 -21.82 -5.73
C ARG A 208 2.78 -21.01 -4.53
N VAL A 209 3.42 -21.67 -3.56
CA VAL A 209 4.00 -21.00 -2.39
C VAL A 209 5.11 -20.04 -2.83
N GLN A 210 5.97 -20.46 -3.76
CA GLN A 210 7.02 -19.60 -4.29
C GLN A 210 6.45 -18.37 -5.04
N LEU A 211 5.43 -18.55 -5.89
CA LEU A 211 4.79 -17.42 -6.59
C LEU A 211 4.21 -16.42 -5.60
N GLY A 212 3.45 -16.91 -4.61
CA GLY A 212 2.86 -16.04 -3.59
C GLY A 212 3.92 -15.33 -2.74
N SER A 213 5.03 -16.03 -2.43
CA SER A 213 6.12 -15.47 -1.64
C SER A 213 6.88 -14.38 -2.39
N LEU A 214 7.11 -14.56 -3.70
CA LEU A 214 7.71 -13.54 -4.56
C LEU A 214 6.78 -12.32 -4.70
N ILE A 215 5.48 -12.53 -4.87
CA ILE A 215 4.53 -11.41 -4.91
C ILE A 215 4.49 -10.68 -3.56
N LEU A 216 4.43 -11.40 -2.44
CA LEU A 216 4.48 -10.80 -1.09
C LEU A 216 5.75 -9.98 -0.87
N HIS A 217 6.89 -10.49 -1.35
CA HIS A 217 8.18 -9.79 -1.33
C HIS A 217 8.09 -8.45 -2.08
N GLU A 218 7.67 -8.44 -3.36
CA GLU A 218 7.58 -7.20 -4.13
C GLU A 218 6.50 -6.24 -3.61
N MET A 219 5.39 -6.78 -3.08
CA MET A 219 4.36 -5.97 -2.44
C MET A 219 4.88 -5.21 -1.23
N ALA A 220 5.80 -5.79 -0.45
CA ALA A 220 6.40 -5.08 0.68
C ALA A 220 7.23 -3.86 0.22
N HIS A 221 7.95 -3.98 -0.92
CA HIS A 221 8.61 -2.82 -1.54
C HIS A 221 7.61 -1.74 -1.97
N SER A 222 6.43 -2.14 -2.48
CA SER A 222 5.33 -1.20 -2.80
C SER A 222 4.77 -0.47 -1.56
N CYS A 223 5.10 -0.94 -0.36
CA CYS A 223 4.68 -0.39 0.93
C CYS A 223 5.85 0.18 1.74
N SER A 224 6.86 0.74 1.06
CA SER A 224 8.06 1.43 1.60
C SER A 224 9.14 0.55 2.24
N ILE A 225 9.03 -0.78 2.20
CA ILE A 225 10.06 -1.65 2.77
C ILE A 225 11.13 -1.92 1.73
N ASP A 226 12.26 -1.23 1.80
CA ASP A 226 13.44 -1.52 0.98
C ASP A 226 14.73 -1.34 1.78
N ALA A 227 15.83 -1.93 1.31
CA ALA A 227 17.09 -1.94 2.04
C ALA A 227 17.65 -0.53 2.32
N ASP A 228 17.40 0.46 1.48
CA ASP A 228 17.91 1.82 1.66
C ASP A 228 17.03 2.65 2.58
N SER A 229 15.72 2.68 2.32
CA SER A 229 14.74 3.41 3.14
C SER A 229 14.65 2.82 4.54
N CYS A 230 14.81 1.51 4.69
CA CYS A 230 14.95 0.87 6.00
C CYS A 230 16.38 0.97 6.55
N ALA A 231 17.40 1.33 5.78
CA ALA A 231 18.80 1.22 6.19
C ALA A 231 19.14 -0.18 6.76
N PHE A 232 18.72 -1.22 6.05
CA PHE A 232 18.80 -2.61 6.52
C PHE A 232 19.20 -3.56 5.38
N GLU A 233 20.48 -3.92 5.35
CA GLU A 233 21.10 -4.76 4.30
C GLU A 233 20.59 -6.21 4.25
N GLY A 234 19.73 -6.63 5.19
CA GLY A 234 19.11 -7.95 5.18
C GLY A 234 18.05 -8.11 4.10
N ILE A 235 17.38 -7.02 3.72
CA ILE A 235 16.43 -6.96 2.60
C ILE A 235 17.19 -7.19 1.29
N ASP A 236 16.64 -8.03 0.43
CA ASP A 236 17.19 -8.44 -0.87
C ASP A 236 18.56 -9.11 -0.81
N ASN A 237 18.95 -9.61 0.35
CA ASN A 237 20.30 -10.12 0.53
C ASN A 237 20.48 -11.53 -0.05
N ILE A 238 21.21 -11.62 -1.16
CA ILE A 238 21.54 -12.87 -1.88
C ILE A 238 22.88 -13.52 -1.46
N SER A 239 23.59 -12.97 -0.47
CA SER A 239 24.98 -13.38 -0.16
C SER A 239 25.11 -14.70 0.63
N TYR A 240 24.03 -15.46 0.79
CA TYR A 240 23.99 -16.69 1.60
C TYR A 240 24.76 -17.88 0.99
N GLY A 241 25.03 -17.87 -0.31
CA GLY A 241 25.72 -18.97 -1.01
C GLY A 241 24.74 -20.04 -1.50
N LEU A 242 24.76 -21.24 -0.89
CA LEU A 242 23.85 -22.33 -1.25
C LEU A 242 22.69 -22.40 -0.26
N TYR A 243 21.43 -22.48 -0.73
CA TYR A 243 20.27 -22.63 0.13
C TYR A 243 20.37 -23.84 1.09
N ILE A 244 20.84 -25.00 0.61
CA ILE A 244 20.94 -26.21 1.43
C ILE A 244 22.10 -26.16 2.43
N LEU A 245 23.13 -25.37 2.13
CA LEU A 245 24.32 -25.19 2.96
C LEU A 245 24.73 -23.71 3.00
N PRO A 246 23.92 -22.83 3.62
CA PRO A 246 24.25 -21.42 3.68
C PRO A 246 25.54 -21.23 4.45
N ASN A 247 26.33 -20.24 4.05
CA ASN A 247 27.62 -20.00 4.66
C ASN A 247 27.46 -19.65 6.16
N LYS A 248 28.45 -20.06 6.97
CA LYS A 248 28.38 -19.97 8.44
C LYS A 248 28.19 -18.53 8.93
N GLN A 249 28.88 -17.59 8.30
CA GLN A 249 28.80 -16.17 8.65
C GLN A 249 27.38 -15.65 8.42
N TYR A 250 26.81 -15.90 7.24
CA TYR A 250 25.45 -15.51 6.89
C TYR A 250 24.43 -16.07 7.86
N LYS A 251 24.51 -17.36 8.19
CA LYS A 251 23.60 -17.97 9.20
C LYS A 251 23.66 -17.26 10.56
N GLN A 252 24.83 -16.75 10.94
CA GLN A 252 25.05 -16.01 12.18
C GLN A 252 24.71 -14.52 12.06
N THR A 253 24.55 -14.00 10.85
CA THR A 253 24.14 -12.62 10.58
C THR A 253 22.76 -12.61 9.93
N TRP A 254 22.66 -12.34 8.63
CA TRP A 254 21.41 -12.15 7.89
C TRP A 254 20.51 -13.39 7.81
N GLY A 255 21.02 -14.58 8.11
CA GLY A 255 20.18 -15.77 8.30
C GLY A 255 19.25 -15.67 9.50
N GLN A 256 19.47 -14.73 10.43
CA GLN A 256 18.53 -14.42 11.52
C GLN A 256 17.32 -13.61 11.02
N TYR A 257 17.41 -12.93 9.88
CA TYR A 257 16.29 -12.21 9.26
C TYR A 257 15.39 -13.20 8.51
N VAL A 258 14.41 -13.78 9.21
CA VAL A 258 13.46 -14.76 8.65
C VAL A 258 12.27 -14.01 8.05
N SER A 259 12.41 -13.64 6.77
CA SER A 259 11.43 -12.88 5.99
C SER A 259 11.46 -13.33 4.54
N VAL A 260 10.36 -13.22 3.80
CA VAL A 260 10.38 -13.39 2.34
C VAL A 260 11.23 -12.34 1.62
N LEU A 261 11.53 -11.21 2.28
CA LEU A 261 12.49 -10.19 1.83
C LEU A 261 13.96 -10.65 1.85
N ASN A 262 14.24 -11.78 2.49
CA ASN A 262 15.56 -12.42 2.45
C ASN A 262 15.56 -13.55 1.41
N TYR A 263 16.42 -13.48 0.39
CA TYR A 263 16.49 -14.50 -0.66
C TYR A 263 16.90 -15.90 -0.19
N LEU A 264 17.46 -16.05 1.02
CA LEU A 264 17.62 -17.37 1.64
C LEU A 264 16.27 -18.04 1.92
N TYR A 265 15.24 -17.25 2.21
CA TYR A 265 13.92 -17.70 2.62
C TYR A 265 12.82 -17.46 1.58
N CYS A 266 13.02 -16.52 0.64
CA CYS A 266 12.04 -16.11 -0.37
C CYS A 266 11.41 -17.26 -1.17
N ASN A 267 12.15 -18.35 -1.47
CA ASN A 267 11.59 -19.52 -2.17
C ASN A 267 11.33 -20.71 -1.24
N SER A 268 11.54 -20.56 0.06
CA SER A 268 11.41 -21.62 1.05
C SER A 268 9.93 -21.86 1.36
N PRO A 269 9.40 -23.08 1.23
CA PRO A 269 7.99 -23.34 1.56
C PRO A 269 7.69 -23.29 3.07
N LYS A 270 8.71 -23.02 3.89
CA LYS A 270 8.61 -22.90 5.35
C LYS A 270 8.47 -21.45 5.81
N VAL A 271 8.69 -20.49 4.92
CA VAL A 271 8.62 -19.06 5.22
C VAL A 271 7.70 -18.45 4.17
N PHE A 272 6.57 -17.93 4.63
CA PHE A 272 5.59 -17.24 3.81
C PHE A 272 5.08 -16.05 4.64
N ASP A 273 6.00 -15.18 5.04
CA ASP A 273 5.70 -14.03 5.88
C ASP A 273 6.85 -13.02 5.84
N LEU A 274 6.57 -11.80 6.27
CA LEU A 274 7.59 -10.79 6.55
C LEU A 274 8.12 -10.97 7.98
N SER A 275 9.29 -10.41 8.29
CA SER A 275 9.82 -10.56 9.64
C SER A 275 9.02 -9.71 10.62
N ASN A 276 8.75 -10.28 11.80
CA ASN A 276 8.20 -9.57 12.94
C ASN A 276 9.29 -9.13 13.95
N GLY A 277 10.57 -9.29 13.60
CA GLY A 277 11.70 -8.88 14.42
C GLY A 277 12.01 -9.75 15.62
N GLN A 278 11.49 -10.99 15.67
CA GLN A 278 11.67 -11.91 16.81
C GLN A 278 13.13 -12.20 17.17
N ASN A 279 14.05 -12.20 16.22
CA ASN A 279 15.48 -12.46 16.48
C ASN A 279 16.26 -11.20 16.89
N GLY A 280 15.64 -10.02 16.80
CA GLY A 280 16.17 -8.75 17.27
C GLY A 280 17.34 -8.17 16.46
N PRO A 281 17.72 -6.92 16.75
CA PRO A 281 18.82 -6.24 16.05
C PRO A 281 20.20 -6.86 16.37
N PRO A 282 21.20 -6.69 15.49
CA PRO A 282 21.17 -5.86 14.28
C PRO A 282 20.75 -6.63 13.02
N TYR A 283 20.53 -7.94 13.09
CA TYR A 283 20.33 -8.80 11.91
C TYR A 283 18.89 -9.26 11.70
N ASP A 284 17.94 -8.64 12.38
CA ASP A 284 16.51 -8.82 12.19
C ASP A 284 15.79 -7.49 12.48
N GLN A 285 14.66 -7.26 11.81
CA GLN A 285 13.80 -6.11 12.03
C GLN A 285 12.32 -6.50 11.89
N ASN A 286 11.43 -5.75 12.51
CA ASN A 286 9.99 -5.92 12.31
C ASN A 286 9.58 -5.17 11.03
N ASP A 287 9.46 -5.89 9.92
CA ASP A 287 9.08 -5.33 8.61
C ASP A 287 7.67 -4.76 8.64
N TRP A 288 6.71 -5.48 9.25
CA TRP A 288 5.34 -4.99 9.44
C TRP A 288 5.28 -3.69 10.26
N GLY A 289 6.21 -3.52 11.21
CA GLY A 289 6.36 -2.31 12.01
C GLY A 289 7.02 -1.11 11.29
N TYR A 290 7.44 -1.29 10.04
CA TYR A 290 7.97 -0.22 9.19
C TYR A 290 7.16 -0.03 7.90
N MET A 291 6.04 -0.73 7.75
CA MET A 291 5.25 -0.71 6.54
C MET A 291 4.38 0.55 6.47
N PHE A 292 4.31 1.15 5.29
CA PHE A 292 3.40 2.26 4.98
C PHE A 292 2.72 1.99 3.66
N VAL A 293 1.44 1.64 3.71
CA VAL A 293 0.67 1.22 2.53
C VAL A 293 0.56 2.35 1.52
N GLY A 294 0.35 3.60 1.96
CA GLY A 294 0.28 4.78 1.09
C GLY A 294 1.55 5.12 0.30
N HIS A 295 2.66 4.41 0.52
CA HIS A 295 3.93 4.70 -0.17
C HIS A 295 3.80 4.78 -1.70
N PHE A 296 2.95 3.95 -2.31
CA PHE A 296 2.72 3.89 -3.75
C PHE A 296 2.02 5.12 -4.35
N GLN A 297 1.73 6.17 -3.57
CA GLN A 297 1.23 7.45 -4.09
C GLN A 297 2.31 8.52 -4.19
N TYR A 298 3.45 8.29 -3.54
CA TYR A 298 4.47 9.30 -3.38
C TYR A 298 5.68 8.96 -4.22
N ASN A 299 6.27 10.00 -4.81
CA ASN A 299 7.53 9.85 -5.49
C ASN A 299 8.58 9.35 -4.50
N SER A 300 9.27 8.27 -4.85
CA SER A 300 10.41 7.82 -4.07
C SER A 300 11.50 8.89 -4.06
N VAL A 301 12.21 8.96 -2.94
CA VAL A 301 13.37 9.85 -2.78
C VAL A 301 14.54 9.34 -3.64
N LEU A 302 14.58 8.03 -3.91
CA LEU A 302 15.55 7.40 -4.78
C LEU A 302 14.98 7.28 -6.18
N ILE A 303 15.78 7.64 -7.18
CA ILE A 303 15.57 7.18 -8.56
C ILE A 303 16.51 5.99 -8.75
N GLU A 304 15.96 4.79 -8.86
CA GLU A 304 16.73 3.58 -9.12
C GLU A 304 17.30 3.61 -10.54
N GLU A 305 18.62 3.67 -10.65
CA GLU A 305 19.32 3.51 -11.93
C GLU A 305 19.43 2.02 -12.30
N PRO A 306 19.54 1.67 -13.59
CA PRO A 306 19.83 0.30 -14.01
C PRO A 306 21.08 -0.21 -13.30
N TYR A 307 21.01 -1.41 -12.69
CA TYR A 307 22.07 -2.02 -11.89
C TYR A 307 22.34 -1.36 -10.52
N TYR A 308 21.36 -0.63 -9.99
CA TYR A 308 21.40 -0.17 -8.62
C TYR A 308 21.57 -1.33 -7.64
N SER A 309 22.53 -1.22 -6.73
CA SER A 309 22.67 -2.10 -5.57
C SER A 309 22.36 -1.28 -4.33
N PRO A 310 21.37 -1.70 -3.51
CA PRO A 310 21.09 -1.03 -2.25
C PRO A 310 22.34 -0.96 -1.37
N GLN A 311 22.57 0.18 -0.74
CA GLN A 311 23.75 0.43 0.11
C GLN A 311 23.40 0.54 1.58
N GLY A 312 22.11 0.72 1.91
CA GLY A 312 21.62 1.01 3.25
C GLY A 312 21.95 2.44 3.70
N GLY A 313 21.09 3.03 4.52
CA GLY A 313 21.47 4.19 5.33
C GLY A 313 21.43 5.54 4.62
N ARG A 314 20.59 5.70 3.59
CA ARG A 314 20.38 7.02 2.97
C ARG A 314 19.35 7.82 3.77
N GLU A 315 19.70 9.03 4.15
CA GLU A 315 18.75 9.97 4.75
C GLU A 315 17.78 10.49 3.67
N LEU A 316 16.49 10.49 4.00
CA LEU A 316 15.46 11.09 3.15
C LEU A 316 15.64 12.62 3.10
N ILE A 317 15.57 13.20 1.91
CA ILE A 317 15.68 14.66 1.71
C ILE A 317 14.55 15.36 2.47
N GLN A 318 14.90 16.31 3.33
CA GLN A 318 13.92 17.15 4.03
C GLN A 318 13.44 18.27 3.12
N THR A 319 12.16 18.26 2.78
CA THR A 319 11.47 19.45 2.28
C THR A 319 10.77 20.16 3.43
N GLU A 320 10.73 21.50 3.40
CA GLU A 320 9.90 22.24 4.33
C GLU A 320 8.43 21.84 4.13
N TRP A 321 7.79 21.35 5.19
CA TRP A 321 6.36 21.06 5.20
C TRP A 321 5.58 22.37 5.37
N ARG A 322 4.64 22.62 4.45
CA ARG A 322 3.77 23.80 4.46
C ARG A 322 2.38 23.38 4.03
N VAL A 323 1.37 23.88 4.74
CA VAL A 323 -0.03 23.65 4.42
C VAL A 323 -0.60 24.95 3.84
N THR A 324 -1.10 24.90 2.61
CA THR A 324 -1.67 26.08 1.95
C THR A 324 -2.88 26.60 2.74
N ASN A 325 -2.95 27.91 3.00
CA ASN A 325 -4.00 28.60 3.77
C ASN A 325 -4.03 28.35 5.29
N TYR A 326 -3.18 27.48 5.82
CA TYR A 326 -3.16 27.15 7.24
C TYR A 326 -1.82 27.44 7.90
N GLU A 327 -1.84 27.75 9.20
CA GLU A 327 -0.67 27.93 10.06
C GLU A 327 -0.63 26.88 11.17
N TYR A 328 0.56 26.41 11.53
CA TYR A 328 0.72 25.40 12.59
C TYR A 328 0.33 25.98 13.96
N ASP A 329 -0.48 25.25 14.73
CA ASP A 329 -0.88 25.62 16.08
C ASP A 329 -0.38 24.59 17.11
N GLU A 330 0.60 25.01 17.93
CA GLU A 330 1.21 24.15 18.95
C GLU A 330 0.25 23.76 20.08
N ASN A 331 -0.68 24.65 20.45
CA ASN A 331 -1.59 24.40 21.57
C ASN A 331 -2.68 23.41 21.15
N LEU A 332 -3.26 23.61 19.97
CA LEU A 332 -4.24 22.68 19.40
C LEU A 332 -3.62 21.31 19.13
N THR A 333 -2.37 21.28 18.66
CA THR A 333 -1.63 20.02 18.48
C THR A 333 -1.48 19.25 19.80
N LYS A 334 -1.11 19.93 20.89
CA LYS A 334 -1.01 19.29 22.23
C LYS A 334 -2.37 18.79 22.71
N GLN A 335 -3.43 19.56 22.50
CA GLN A 335 -4.79 19.17 22.87
C GLN A 335 -5.23 17.91 22.10
N PHE A 336 -5.00 17.86 20.79
CA PHE A 336 -5.34 16.70 19.96
C PHE A 336 -4.54 15.45 20.36
N ILE A 337 -3.22 15.59 20.57
CA ILE A 337 -2.39 14.48 21.05
C ILE A 337 -2.93 13.93 22.39
N GLN A 338 -3.34 14.82 23.29
CA GLN A 338 -3.92 14.41 24.58
C GLN A 338 -5.24 13.65 24.41
N SER A 339 -6.09 14.00 23.44
CA SER A 339 -7.34 13.28 23.18
C SER A 339 -7.12 11.93 22.52
N MET A 340 -6.12 11.81 21.63
CA MET A 340 -5.83 10.55 20.92
C MET A 340 -5.09 9.53 21.80
N GLY A 341 -4.29 9.99 22.77
CA GLY A 341 -3.48 9.11 23.62
C GLY A 341 -2.49 8.28 22.79
N GLU A 342 -2.57 6.96 22.88
CA GLU A 342 -1.68 6.01 22.18
C GLU A 342 -2.25 5.51 20.83
N TYR A 343 -3.41 6.02 20.42
CA TYR A 343 -4.07 5.60 19.18
C TYR A 343 -3.20 5.92 17.95
N SER A 344 -3.24 5.00 16.98
CA SER A 344 -2.69 5.19 15.65
C SER A 344 -3.66 4.59 14.62
N PRO A 345 -3.87 5.23 13.46
CA PRO A 345 -4.70 4.67 12.40
C PRO A 345 -4.08 3.44 11.72
N ILE A 346 -2.75 3.28 11.80
CA ILE A 346 -1.99 2.25 11.08
C ILE A 346 -1.17 1.33 12.01
N GLU A 347 -1.80 0.79 13.05
CA GLU A 347 -1.12 -0.15 13.96
C GLU A 347 -0.43 -1.31 13.21
N PRO A 348 0.78 -1.72 13.64
CA PRO A 348 1.51 -1.32 14.84
C PRO A 348 2.35 -0.04 14.68
N VAL A 349 2.30 0.61 13.51
CA VAL A 349 3.04 1.84 13.24
C VAL A 349 2.39 3.00 14.00
N LYS A 350 3.15 3.72 14.81
CA LYS A 350 2.69 4.94 15.49
C LYS A 350 2.79 6.14 14.56
N VAL A 351 2.01 7.20 14.81
CA VAL A 351 2.05 8.44 14.01
C VAL A 351 2.39 9.67 14.84
N ASN A 352 3.08 10.64 14.23
CA ASN A 352 3.16 12.01 14.71
C ASN A 352 1.87 12.74 14.31
N TRP A 353 1.38 13.61 15.18
CA TRP A 353 0.21 14.44 14.92
C TRP A 353 0.63 15.90 14.77
N SER A 354 -0.02 16.63 13.87
CA SER A 354 0.11 18.09 13.77
C SER A 354 -1.23 18.71 13.40
N VAL A 355 -1.57 19.82 14.06
CA VAL A 355 -2.81 20.55 13.85
C VAL A 355 -2.48 21.93 13.30
N TYR A 356 -3.21 22.33 12.27
CA TYR A 356 -3.08 23.65 11.66
C TYR A 356 -4.42 24.38 11.70
N ARG A 357 -4.34 25.70 11.85
CA ARG A 357 -5.48 26.61 11.91
C ARG A 357 -5.55 27.47 10.65
N LEU A 358 -6.76 27.68 10.15
CA LEU A 358 -7.02 28.49 8.96
C LEU A 358 -6.59 29.96 9.21
N ILE A 359 -5.80 30.51 8.29
CA ILE A 359 -5.25 31.88 8.41
C ILE A 359 -6.31 32.95 8.11
N ASP A 360 -7.16 32.69 7.10
CA ASP A 360 -8.11 33.68 6.58
C ASP A 360 -9.44 33.02 6.21
N ARG A 361 -10.39 33.08 7.14
CA ARG A 361 -11.74 32.52 6.97
C ARG A 361 -12.60 33.35 6.02
N GLU A 362 -12.38 34.66 5.92
CA GLU A 362 -13.20 35.53 5.08
C GLU A 362 -13.01 35.19 3.60
N ASN A 363 -11.77 34.91 3.19
CA ASN A 363 -11.46 34.53 1.82
C ASN A 363 -11.56 33.02 1.55
N ASN A 364 -11.77 32.20 2.58
CA ASN A 364 -11.91 30.74 2.46
C ASN A 364 -13.12 30.22 3.25
N PRO A 365 -14.36 30.64 2.90
CA PRO A 365 -15.54 30.39 3.73
C PRO A 365 -16.00 28.92 3.77
N THR A 366 -15.55 28.09 2.83
CA THR A 366 -15.86 26.65 2.78
C THR A 366 -14.85 25.80 3.55
N LEU A 367 -13.66 26.34 3.83
CA LEU A 367 -12.62 25.59 4.53
C LEU A 367 -12.92 25.51 6.03
N ARG A 368 -12.60 24.34 6.60
CA ARG A 368 -12.72 24.07 8.03
C ARG A 368 -11.68 24.84 8.84
N GLU A 369 -12.04 25.24 10.07
CA GLU A 369 -11.16 26.10 10.88
C GLU A 369 -9.85 25.38 11.26
N ILE A 370 -9.88 24.06 11.40
CA ILE A 370 -8.69 23.24 11.67
C ILE A 370 -8.57 22.06 10.71
N VAL A 371 -7.33 21.68 10.46
CA VAL A 371 -6.95 20.45 9.75
C VAL A 371 -5.89 19.70 10.56
N VAL A 372 -6.02 18.38 10.60
CA VAL A 372 -5.16 17.49 11.36
C VAL A 372 -4.42 16.59 10.40
N PHE A 373 -3.09 16.55 10.53
CA PHE A 373 -2.23 15.67 9.75
C PHE A 373 -1.59 14.60 10.61
N ALA A 374 -1.49 13.40 10.06
CA ALA A 374 -0.76 12.27 10.60
C ALA A 374 0.53 12.02 9.79
N GLN A 375 1.62 11.66 10.45
CA GLN A 375 2.83 11.19 9.78
C GLN A 375 3.31 9.89 10.42
N PRO A 376 3.46 8.79 9.66
CA PRO A 376 4.03 7.54 10.17
C PRO A 376 5.39 7.76 10.86
N LYS A 377 5.55 7.27 12.09
CA LYS A 377 6.81 7.30 12.86
C LYS A 377 7.74 6.17 12.44
N ILE A 378 8.07 6.15 11.16
CA ILE A 378 8.97 5.17 10.56
C ILE A 378 10.14 5.88 9.91
N LYS A 379 11.17 5.09 9.58
CA LYS A 379 12.37 5.57 8.90
C LYS A 379 12.22 5.64 7.38
N THR A 380 11.26 4.89 6.83
CA THR A 380 11.10 4.68 5.38
C THR A 380 10.40 5.83 4.65
N THR A 381 9.61 6.64 5.37
CA THR A 381 8.93 7.80 4.80
C THR A 381 8.78 8.93 5.82
N ARG A 382 8.57 10.14 5.32
CA ARG A 382 8.28 11.35 6.11
C ARG A 382 7.00 12.05 5.64
N GLN A 383 6.13 11.35 4.93
CA GLN A 383 4.92 11.96 4.39
C GLN A 383 3.91 12.30 5.49
N TRP A 384 3.34 13.49 5.37
CA TRP A 384 2.19 13.93 6.16
C TRP A 384 0.93 13.69 5.34
N VAL A 385 -0.07 13.10 5.97
CA VAL A 385 -1.35 12.72 5.37
C VAL A 385 -2.46 13.47 6.09
N LEU A 386 -3.41 14.03 5.34
CA LEU A 386 -4.57 14.72 5.92
C LEU A 386 -5.49 13.66 6.55
N TYR A 387 -5.58 13.69 7.87
CA TYR A 387 -6.29 12.68 8.65
C TYR A 387 -7.74 13.11 8.93
N GLN A 388 -7.95 14.38 9.28
CA GLN A 388 -9.27 14.85 9.71
C GLN A 388 -9.39 16.38 9.60
N ASN A 389 -10.58 16.88 9.30
CA ASN A 389 -10.93 18.29 9.41
C ASN A 389 -11.85 18.53 10.60
N GLY A 390 -11.86 19.77 11.12
CA GLY A 390 -12.74 20.12 12.23
C GLY A 390 -12.84 21.62 12.46
N ASP A 391 -13.43 21.98 13.58
CA ASP A 391 -13.59 23.37 14.01
C ASP A 391 -13.19 23.58 15.48
N ILE A 392 -13.26 24.82 15.95
CA ILE A 392 -13.00 25.18 17.35
C ILE A 392 -14.27 25.75 17.97
N ASP A 393 -14.63 25.27 19.16
CA ASP A 393 -15.77 25.78 19.91
C ASP A 393 -15.48 27.14 20.58
N SER A 394 -16.50 27.74 21.21
CA SER A 394 -16.35 29.02 21.91
C SER A 394 -15.42 28.98 23.13
N GLU A 395 -15.13 27.79 23.65
CA GLU A 395 -14.24 27.55 24.79
C GLU A 395 -12.80 27.22 24.35
N GLY A 396 -12.56 27.10 23.04
CA GLY A 396 -11.26 26.74 22.48
C GLY A 396 -11.03 25.23 22.35
N ASN A 397 -12.07 24.40 22.42
CA ASN A 397 -11.95 22.95 22.23
C ASN A 397 -12.13 22.54 20.76
N LEU A 398 -11.38 21.51 20.36
CA LEU A 398 -11.51 20.89 19.04
C LEU A 398 -12.88 20.21 18.91
N ILE A 399 -13.60 20.51 17.83
CA ILE A 399 -14.83 19.84 17.43
C ILE A 399 -14.57 19.09 16.13
N PHE A 400 -14.92 17.81 16.13
CA PHE A 400 -15.01 16.99 14.94
C PHE A 400 -16.45 16.52 14.82
N TYR A 401 -17.09 16.84 13.71
CA TYR A 401 -18.48 16.47 13.49
C TYR A 401 -18.56 15.01 13.08
N SER A 402 -19.54 14.30 13.64
CA SER A 402 -19.83 12.92 13.29
C SER A 402 -21.31 12.63 13.45
N TYR A 403 -21.82 11.59 12.78
CA TYR A 403 -23.23 11.20 12.91
C TYR A 403 -23.60 10.82 14.35
N ASP A 404 -22.70 10.18 15.10
CA ASP A 404 -22.89 9.90 16.53
C ASP A 404 -23.10 11.18 17.36
N ALA A 405 -22.43 12.28 16.99
CA ALA A 405 -22.65 13.58 17.61
C ALA A 405 -24.03 14.15 17.27
N LEU A 406 -24.44 14.08 16.00
CA LEU A 406 -25.78 14.50 15.52
C LEU A 406 -26.89 13.71 16.23
N LEU A 407 -26.72 12.39 16.39
CA LEU A 407 -27.70 11.54 17.06
C LEU A 407 -27.87 11.91 18.54
N LYS A 408 -26.76 12.19 19.25
CA LYS A 408 -26.78 12.63 20.65
C LYS A 408 -27.49 13.98 20.84
N GLU A 409 -27.38 14.88 19.86
CA GLU A 409 -28.10 16.15 19.90
C GLU A 409 -29.61 15.97 19.75
N LYS A 410 -30.05 15.10 18.81
CA LYS A 410 -31.47 14.86 18.54
C LYS A 410 -32.19 14.03 19.61
N THR A 411 -31.45 13.30 20.44
CA THR A 411 -32.01 12.39 21.47
C THR A 411 -32.07 12.99 22.87
N LYS A 412 -31.50 14.19 23.07
CA LYS A 412 -31.72 15.04 24.25
C LYS A 412 -33.02 15.82 24.13
#